data_AF-A0A8T7B3S1-F1
#
_entry.id   AF-A0A8T7B3S1-F1
#
_cell.length_a   1.000
_cell.length_b   1.000
_cell.length_c   1.000
_cell.angle_alpha   90.00
_cell.angle_beta   90.00
_cell.angle_gamma   90.00
#
_symmetry.space_group_name_H-M   'P 1'
#
loop_
_entity.id
_entity.type
_entity.pdbx_description
1 polymer ?
#
loop_
_entity_poly.entity_id
_entity_poly.type
_entity_poly.pdbx_seq_one_letter_code
_entity_poly.pdbx_strand_id
1 'polypeptide(L)'
;MYKTIATVALAALLTACGSSDFEVPSSPPVVTPPPAPTKLSFSQFVKDQVNNTTDTRTPVDINQLDFEFDAEDDPQAFDSLFGDGT
;
A
#
# COMPACT_ATOMS: atom_id res chain seq x y z
N MET A 1 20.59 -36.86 35.95
CA MET A 1 21.97 -36.47 36.30
C MET A 1 22.92 -37.58 35.90
N TYR A 2 23.63 -37.42 34.78
CA TYR A 2 25.02 -37.83 34.57
C TYR A 2 25.56 -36.97 33.43
N LYS A 3 26.74 -36.42 33.66
CA LYS A 3 27.35 -35.30 32.95
C LYS A 3 28.68 -35.81 32.39
N THR A 4 29.09 -35.27 31.23
CA THR A 4 30.45 -35.34 30.63
C THR A 4 30.84 -36.73 30.08
N ILE A 5 31.50 -36.88 28.94
CA ILE A 5 32.93 -36.59 28.64
C ILE A 5 33.08 -36.62 27.09
N ALA A 6 33.41 -35.50 26.43
CA ALA A 6 34.72 -35.11 25.86
C ALA A 6 35.16 -35.89 24.59
N THR A 7 35.17 -35.25 23.41
CA THR A 7 36.35 -34.62 22.74
C THR A 7 37.29 -35.69 22.12
N VAL A 8 37.55 -35.73 20.80
CA VAL A 8 38.69 -35.04 20.15
C VAL A 8 38.59 -35.15 18.61
N ALA A 9 38.73 -33.99 17.97
CA ALA A 9 39.34 -33.65 16.68
C ALA A 9 39.26 -34.61 15.47
N LEU A 10 38.66 -34.10 14.38
CA LEU A 10 39.20 -34.31 13.05
C LEU A 10 39.28 -32.97 12.31
N ALA A 11 40.45 -32.34 12.43
CA ALA A 11 40.84 -31.15 11.70
C ALA A 11 41.37 -31.55 10.32
N ALA A 12 40.55 -31.40 9.30
CA ALA A 12 40.91 -31.25 7.89
C ALA A 12 39.57 -31.01 7.18
N LEU A 13 39.24 -29.80 6.73
CA LEU A 13 39.55 -29.35 5.38
C LEU A 13 39.29 -27.82 5.32
N LEU A 14 40.26 -27.01 5.75
CA LEU A 14 40.27 -25.56 5.48
C LEU A 14 40.85 -25.26 4.10
N THR A 15 40.26 -25.83 3.05
CA THR A 15 40.65 -25.53 1.65
C THR A 15 39.40 -25.34 0.80
N ALA A 16 38.85 -24.14 0.88
CA ALA A 16 38.21 -23.46 -0.24
C ALA A 16 37.93 -22.02 0.19
N CYS A 17 38.98 -21.21 0.34
CA CYS A 17 38.85 -19.78 0.07
C CYS A 17 38.67 -19.68 -1.46
N GLY A 18 37.48 -20.01 -1.93
CA GLY A 18 37.05 -19.66 -3.26
C GLY A 18 36.82 -18.16 -3.22
N SER A 19 37.63 -17.42 -3.97
CA SER A 19 37.39 -16.03 -4.29
C SER A 19 36.04 -15.93 -4.99
N SER A 20 34.96 -15.84 -4.21
CA SER A 20 33.71 -15.33 -4.71
C SER A 20 33.94 -13.84 -4.86
N ASP A 21 34.27 -13.43 -6.08
CA ASP A 21 34.08 -12.06 -6.55
C ASP A 21 32.60 -11.74 -6.33
N PHE A 22 32.29 -11.27 -5.13
CA PHE A 22 31.00 -10.69 -4.81
C PHE A 22 31.00 -9.34 -5.52
N GLU A 23 30.55 -9.33 -6.78
CA GLU A 23 30.19 -8.11 -7.47
C GLU A 23 29.06 -7.46 -6.66
N VAL A 24 29.43 -6.55 -5.75
CA VAL A 24 28.49 -5.64 -5.13
C VAL A 24 27.94 -4.79 -6.28
N PRO A 25 26.66 -4.90 -6.67
CA PRO A 25 26.09 -3.95 -7.61
C PRO A 25 26.31 -2.55 -7.05
N SER A 26 27.08 -1.72 -7.76
CA SER A 26 27.57 -0.42 -7.28
C SER A 26 26.48 0.65 -7.17
N SER A 27 25.21 0.27 -7.32
CA SER A 27 24.08 1.14 -7.05
C SER A 27 22.88 0.31 -6.60
N PRO A 28 22.18 0.74 -5.54
CA PRO A 28 20.89 0.15 -5.20
C PRO A 28 19.95 0.30 -6.40
N PRO A 29 19.04 -0.66 -6.64
CA PRO A 29 17.97 -0.46 -7.61
C PRO A 29 17.24 0.82 -7.22
N VAL A 30 17.07 1.74 -8.19
CA VAL A 30 16.22 2.91 -8.01
C VAL A 30 14.79 2.39 -7.92
N VAL A 31 14.33 2.13 -6.70
CA VAL A 31 12.92 1.86 -6.42
C VAL A 31 12.22 3.21 -6.54
N THR A 32 11.66 3.49 -7.71
CA THR A 32 10.69 4.59 -7.84
C THR A 32 9.49 4.25 -6.95
N PRO A 33 9.13 5.13 -6.00
CA PRO A 33 7.91 4.97 -5.23
C PRO A 33 6.72 4.79 -6.20
N PRO A 34 5.71 3.97 -5.84
CA PRO A 34 4.46 3.94 -6.57
C PRO A 34 3.92 5.37 -6.76
N PRO A 35 3.26 5.67 -7.88
CA PRO A 35 2.56 6.94 -8.02
C PRO A 35 1.65 7.13 -6.81
N ALA A 36 1.64 8.35 -6.25
CA ALA A 36 0.70 8.67 -5.19
C ALA A 36 -0.74 8.40 -5.71
N PRO A 37 -1.62 7.83 -4.88
CA PRO A 37 -3.02 7.68 -5.27
C PRO A 37 -3.58 9.05 -5.62
N THR A 38 -4.26 9.13 -6.75
CA THR A 38 -4.99 10.36 -7.12
C THR A 38 -6.18 10.45 -6.18
N LYS A 39 -6.22 11.50 -5.37
CA LYS A 39 -7.34 11.75 -4.48
C LYS A 39 -8.56 12.22 -5.28
N LEU A 40 -9.72 11.70 -4.92
CA LEU A 40 -11.02 12.06 -5.50
C LEU A 40 -11.80 12.92 -4.50
N SER A 41 -12.46 13.98 -4.96
CA SER A 41 -13.41 14.72 -4.10
C SER A 41 -14.55 13.80 -3.68
N PHE A 42 -14.70 13.59 -2.37
CA PHE A 42 -15.81 12.82 -1.81
C PHE A 42 -17.16 13.45 -2.20
N SER A 43 -17.27 14.77 -2.06
CA SER A 43 -18.48 15.53 -2.33
C SER A 43 -18.94 15.37 -3.78
N GLN A 44 -18.01 15.45 -4.73
CA GLN A 44 -18.30 15.24 -6.14
C GLN A 44 -18.70 13.78 -6.42
N PHE A 45 -17.99 12.81 -5.85
CA PHE A 45 -18.31 11.40 -6.02
C PHE A 45 -19.74 11.08 -5.58
N VAL A 46 -20.16 11.58 -4.41
CA VAL A 46 -21.52 11.37 -3.89
C VAL A 46 -22.56 12.01 -4.81
N LYS A 47 -22.35 13.25 -5.26
CA LYS A 47 -23.25 13.91 -6.23
C LYS A 47 -23.41 13.07 -7.50
N ASP A 48 -22.33 12.53 -8.03
CA ASP A 48 -22.35 11.67 -9.22
C ASP A 48 -23.08 10.33 -8.96
N GLN A 49 -22.99 9.77 -7.74
CA GLN A 49 -23.77 8.59 -7.38
C GLN A 49 -25.28 8.91 -7.35
N VAL A 50 -25.67 10.00 -6.70
CA VAL A 50 -27.08 10.40 -6.53
C VAL A 50 -27.74 10.79 -7.85
N ASN A 51 -27.03 11.54 -8.70
CA ASN A 51 -27.54 12.02 -9.98
C ASN A 51 -27.69 10.92 -11.05
N ASN A 52 -27.09 9.76 -10.83
CA ASN A 52 -27.18 8.62 -11.74
C ASN A 52 -27.86 7.42 -11.04
N THR A 53 -29.06 7.65 -10.52
CA THR A 53 -29.87 6.60 -9.91
C THR A 53 -30.76 5.94 -10.98
N THR A 54 -30.52 4.65 -11.24
CA THR A 54 -31.37 3.83 -12.13
C THR A 54 -31.50 2.43 -11.56
N ASP A 55 -32.64 1.78 -11.79
CA ASP A 55 -32.90 0.41 -11.29
C ASP A 55 -31.93 -0.64 -11.86
N THR A 56 -31.27 -0.31 -12.98
CA THR A 56 -30.32 -1.19 -13.67
C THR A 56 -28.86 -0.86 -13.37
N ARG A 57 -28.57 0.11 -12.50
CA ARG A 57 -27.20 0.54 -12.23
C ARG A 57 -26.40 -0.55 -11.53
N THR A 58 -25.19 -0.81 -12.03
CA THR A 58 -24.24 -1.69 -11.37
C THR A 58 -23.61 -0.99 -10.16
N PRO A 59 -23.37 -1.71 -9.05
CA PRO A 59 -22.62 -1.17 -7.91
C PRO A 59 -21.23 -0.67 -8.33
N VAL A 60 -20.81 0.45 -7.75
CA VAL A 60 -19.47 1.01 -7.95
C VAL A 60 -18.55 0.44 -6.88
N ASP A 61 -17.39 -0.10 -7.28
CA ASP A 61 -16.35 -0.52 -6.34
C ASP A 61 -15.58 0.70 -5.83
N ILE A 62 -15.49 0.82 -4.51
CA ILE A 62 -14.84 1.93 -3.81
C ILE A 62 -13.55 1.53 -3.10
N ASN A 63 -13.19 0.24 -3.08
CA ASN A 63 -12.08 -0.25 -2.25
C ASN A 63 -10.69 0.23 -2.71
N GLN A 64 -10.58 0.70 -3.94
CA GLN A 64 -9.35 1.21 -4.56
C GLN A 64 -9.37 2.73 -4.72
N LEU A 65 -10.39 3.41 -4.18
CA LEU A 65 -10.54 4.85 -4.27
C LEU A 65 -9.96 5.51 -3.02
N ASP A 66 -9.17 6.56 -3.23
CA ASP A 66 -8.69 7.44 -2.16
C ASP A 66 -9.47 8.75 -2.25
N PHE A 67 -10.08 9.17 -1.15
CA PHE A 67 -10.93 10.35 -1.10
C PHE A 67 -10.24 11.49 -0.36
N GLU A 68 -10.35 12.68 -0.91
CA GLU A 68 -10.18 13.91 -0.16
C GLU A 68 -11.54 14.46 0.27
N PHE A 69 -11.59 14.89 1.53
CA PHE A 69 -12.71 15.61 2.08
C PHE A 69 -12.42 17.09 1.90
N ASP A 70 -12.94 17.64 0.81
CA ASP A 70 -12.68 18.99 0.34
C ASP A 70 -13.35 20.09 1.17
N ALA A 71 -14.19 19.71 2.15
CA ALA A 71 -15.02 20.63 2.91
C ALA A 71 -15.14 20.27 4.41
N GLU A 72 -14.09 19.73 5.02
CA GLU A 72 -14.08 19.33 6.45
C GLU A 72 -14.37 20.50 7.42
N ASP A 73 -14.00 21.72 7.02
CA ASP A 73 -14.19 22.94 7.81
C ASP A 73 -15.58 23.58 7.62
N ASP A 74 -16.39 23.05 6.71
CA ASP A 74 -17.74 23.54 6.43
C ASP A 74 -18.81 22.54 6.95
N PRO A 75 -19.46 22.82 8.09
CA PRO A 75 -20.49 21.95 8.64
C PRO A 75 -21.75 21.87 7.76
N GLN A 76 -21.88 22.69 6.72
CA GLN A 76 -23.00 22.71 5.79
C GLN A 76 -22.65 22.07 4.42
N ALA A 77 -21.42 21.59 4.25
CA ALA A 77 -20.97 20.99 3.00
C ALA A 77 -21.89 19.84 2.53
N PHE A 78 -22.37 19.04 3.47
CA PHE A 78 -23.22 17.88 3.21
C PHE A 78 -24.66 18.23 2.83
N ASP A 79 -25.18 19.39 3.28
CA ASP A 79 -26.55 19.83 3.00
C ASP A 79 -26.73 20.11 1.49
N SER A 80 -25.66 20.53 0.82
CA SER A 80 -25.64 20.81 -0.61
C SER A 80 -25.50 19.55 -1.51
N LEU A 81 -25.28 18.36 -0.93
CA LEU A 81 -25.03 17.15 -1.72
C LEU A 81 -26.29 16.60 -2.41
N PHE A 82 -27.46 16.88 -1.86
CA PHE A 82 -28.74 16.29 -2.30
C PHE A 82 -29.69 17.31 -2.94
N GLY A 83 -29.25 18.55 -3.13
CA GLY A 83 -30.10 19.67 -3.53
C GLY A 83 -30.95 20.18 -2.39
N ASP A 84 -31.26 21.47 -2.41
CA ASP A 84 -32.14 22.18 -1.48
C ASP A 84 -33.62 21.85 -1.72
N GLY A 85 -33.98 20.56 -1.78
CA GLY A 85 -35.36 20.07 -1.69
C GLY A 85 -36.42 20.86 -2.48
N THR A 86 -36.22 21.06 -3.79
CA THR A 86 -37.27 21.56 -4.70
C THR A 86 -37.81 20.47 -5.62
#